data_AF-A0A016U0I6-F1
#
_entry.id   AF-A0A016U0I6-F1
#
_cell.length_a   1.000
_cell.length_b   1.000
_cell.length_c   1.000
_cell.angle_alpha   90.00
_cell.angle_beta   90.00
_cell.angle_gamma   90.00
#
_symmetry.space_group_name_H-M   'P 1'
#
loop_
_entity.id
_entity.type
_entity.pdbx_description
1 polymer ?
#
loop_
_entity_poly.entity_id
_entity_poly.type
_entity_poly.pdbx_seq_one_letter_code
_entity_poly.pdbx_strand_id
1 'polypeptide(L)'
;MGVYKYGFILTAIHDLVTSLCVVLSIPKVISRNSYVIFIATGHVSNFPYGQILLIILFQMMFLSLLILTNSFIYRYIHICKVTKLYQQFTSKTLVSIKSIQLFEDTKAATKHNLVAIQGTQLSYIYTRRKCVIVLFAVNILILLNCGLIMVVCSWPNAEFREQLYSEQVEFDISALKQKSFLGFSMKHSVNTLTIILVIDGMLMMSVFSVIGSYCTWGIRSMFKNTSLSNNTKKAHRKMLRILLLQSTCPTVLLYAPTSVCYVLLFASVPATSSVTDALGITLLLYPLFNPLVTIFCVKDYRRFLINAFVKKKPTLNVQSIGLADRNVYVPFSKTTN
;
A
#
# COMPACT_ATOMS: atom_id res chain seq x y z
N MET A 1 6.03 5.32 18.57
CA MET A 1 6.81 4.80 17.41
C MET A 1 6.53 3.32 17.07
N GLY A 2 5.82 2.55 17.92
CA GLY A 2 5.54 1.12 17.69
C GLY A 2 4.55 0.81 16.56
N VAL A 3 3.41 1.50 16.49
CA VAL A 3 2.32 1.20 15.51
C VAL A 3 2.78 1.29 14.05
N TYR A 4 3.66 2.25 13.72
CA TYR A 4 4.21 2.41 12.37
C TYR A 4 5.08 1.22 11.94
N LYS A 5 5.79 0.56 12.86
CA LYS A 5 6.63 -0.61 12.53
C LYS A 5 5.78 -1.79 12.08
N TYR A 6 4.65 -2.02 12.74
CA TYR A 6 3.72 -3.08 12.35
C TYR A 6 3.09 -2.84 10.98
N GLY A 7 2.78 -1.59 10.63
CA GLY A 7 2.30 -1.23 9.30
C GLY A 7 3.27 -1.61 8.18
N PHE A 8 4.57 -1.30 8.35
CA PHE A 8 5.60 -1.66 7.36
C PHE A 8 5.80 -3.17 7.23
N ILE A 9 5.78 -3.91 8.34
CA ILE A 9 5.89 -5.38 8.32
C ILE A 9 4.68 -5.98 7.60
N LEU A 10 3.48 -5.49 7.88
CA LEU A 10 2.26 -5.97 7.22
C LEU A 10 2.29 -5.70 5.71
N THR A 11 2.72 -4.52 5.27
CA THR A 11 2.91 -4.21 3.84
C THR A 11 3.98 -5.11 3.20
N ALA A 12 5.07 -5.41 3.91
CA ALA A 12 6.10 -6.31 3.39
C ALA A 12 5.61 -7.76 3.25
N ILE A 13 4.83 -8.26 4.20
CA ILE A 13 4.18 -9.59 4.11
C ILE A 13 3.20 -9.59 2.92
N HIS A 14 2.40 -8.55 2.79
CA HIS A 14 1.46 -8.39 1.67
C HIS A 14 2.17 -8.39 0.32
N ASP A 15 3.25 -7.64 0.17
CA ASP A 15 4.05 -7.59 -1.07
C ASP A 15 4.68 -8.97 -1.39
N LEU A 16 5.13 -9.70 -0.37
CA LEU A 16 5.69 -11.05 -0.53
C LEU A 16 4.63 -12.05 -1.00
N VAL A 17 3.45 -12.05 -0.36
CA VAL A 17 2.33 -12.92 -0.72
C VAL A 17 1.86 -12.60 -2.14
N THR A 18 1.73 -11.32 -2.48
CA THR A 18 1.33 -10.88 -3.82
C THR A 18 2.35 -11.34 -4.87
N SER A 19 3.65 -11.21 -4.58
CA SER A 19 4.72 -11.66 -5.48
C SER A 19 4.69 -13.18 -5.68
N LEU A 20 4.44 -13.95 -4.62
CA LEU A 20 4.29 -15.39 -4.71
C LEU A 20 3.08 -15.77 -5.60
N CYS A 21 1.93 -15.12 -5.40
CA CYS A 21 0.76 -15.33 -6.26
C CYS A 21 1.05 -15.02 -7.73
N VAL A 22 1.82 -13.95 -8.02
CA VAL A 22 2.26 -13.64 -9.39
C VAL A 22 3.12 -14.76 -9.97
N VAL A 23 4.13 -15.23 -9.24
CA VAL A 23 5.03 -16.30 -9.72
C VAL A 23 4.27 -17.60 -9.96
N LEU A 24 3.29 -17.92 -9.11
CA LEU A 24 2.45 -19.10 -9.27
C LEU A 24 1.47 -19.00 -10.46
N SER A 25 0.98 -17.79 -10.76
CA SER A 25 -0.04 -17.56 -11.79
C SER A 25 0.54 -17.26 -13.17
N ILE A 26 1.64 -16.50 -13.23
CA ILE A 26 2.22 -15.86 -14.42
C ILE A 26 1.11 -15.39 -15.38
N PRO A 27 0.32 -14.38 -15.00
CA PRO A 27 -0.79 -13.90 -15.83
C PRO A 27 -0.26 -13.33 -17.14
N LYS A 28 -0.80 -13.82 -18.26
CA LYS A 28 -0.58 -13.27 -19.59
C LYS A 28 -1.83 -12.53 -20.05
N VAL A 29 -1.65 -11.31 -20.55
CA VAL A 29 -2.74 -10.48 -21.09
C VAL A 29 -2.88 -10.74 -22.58
N ILE A 30 -4.11 -10.95 -23.04
CA ILE A 30 -4.43 -11.01 -24.48
C ILE A 30 -5.64 -10.10 -24.70
N SER A 31 -5.53 -9.20 -25.67
CA SER A 31 -6.60 -8.29 -26.07
C SER A 31 -6.83 -8.43 -27.58
N ARG A 32 -8.09 -8.58 -27.96
CA ARG A 32 -8.58 -8.64 -29.35
C ARG A 32 -9.74 -7.65 -29.50
N ASN A 33 -10.25 -7.49 -30.73
CA ASN A 33 -11.25 -6.47 -31.08
C ASN A 33 -12.52 -6.50 -30.21
N SER A 34 -12.87 -7.66 -29.64
CA SER A 34 -14.13 -7.82 -28.89
C SER A 34 -13.95 -8.35 -27.47
N TYR A 35 -12.74 -8.66 -27.02
CA TYR A 35 -12.51 -9.16 -25.66
C TYR A 35 -11.10 -8.87 -25.14
N VAL A 36 -10.98 -8.89 -23.82
CA VAL A 36 -9.70 -8.91 -23.11
C VAL A 36 -9.70 -10.06 -22.12
N ILE A 37 -8.60 -10.82 -22.06
CA ILE A 37 -8.43 -11.93 -21.13
C ILE A 37 -7.07 -11.88 -20.42
N PHE A 38 -7.06 -12.42 -19.20
CA PHE A 38 -5.90 -12.72 -18.39
C PHE A 38 -5.83 -14.24 -18.22
N ILE A 39 -4.82 -14.87 -18.81
CA ILE A 39 -4.63 -16.33 -18.75
C ILE A 39 -3.56 -16.65 -17.71
N ALA A 40 -3.83 -17.61 -16.83
CA ALA A 40 -2.80 -18.15 -15.94
C ALA A 40 -1.90 -19.11 -16.72
N THR A 41 -0.60 -18.79 -16.79
CA THR A 41 0.40 -19.62 -17.51
C THR A 41 1.48 -20.19 -16.59
N GLY A 42 1.44 -19.88 -15.30
CA GLY A 42 2.37 -20.37 -14.29
C GLY A 42 2.09 -21.80 -13.85
N HIS A 43 2.73 -22.20 -12.75
CA HIS A 43 2.61 -23.54 -12.18
C HIS A 43 1.16 -23.92 -11.83
N VAL A 44 0.36 -22.93 -11.40
CA VAL A 44 -1.07 -23.09 -11.11
C VAL A 44 -1.88 -22.52 -12.27
N SER A 45 -1.80 -23.16 -13.45
CA SER A 45 -2.55 -22.76 -14.63
C SER A 45 -3.88 -23.51 -14.80
N ASN A 46 -4.03 -24.67 -14.15
CA ASN A 46 -5.14 -25.59 -14.41
C ASN A 46 -6.47 -25.06 -13.85
N PHE A 47 -7.56 -25.25 -14.61
CA PHE A 47 -8.92 -24.96 -14.14
C PHE A 47 -9.35 -25.91 -13.02
N PRO A 48 -10.01 -25.44 -11.94
CA PRO A 48 -10.41 -24.05 -11.64
C PRO A 48 -9.37 -23.24 -10.83
N TYR A 49 -8.30 -23.89 -10.36
CA TYR A 49 -7.35 -23.31 -9.40
C TYR A 49 -6.65 -22.06 -9.91
N GLY A 50 -6.21 -22.04 -11.16
CA GLY A 50 -5.57 -20.86 -11.75
C GLY A 50 -6.52 -19.66 -11.80
N GLN A 51 -7.81 -19.89 -12.00
CA GLN A 51 -8.80 -18.82 -12.08
C GLN A 51 -9.07 -18.21 -10.71
N ILE A 52 -9.18 -19.05 -9.67
CA ILE A 52 -9.25 -18.60 -8.28
C ILE A 52 -8.00 -17.81 -7.91
N LEU A 53 -6.82 -18.30 -8.30
CA LEU A 53 -5.55 -17.64 -8.00
C LEU A 53 -5.44 -16.26 -8.70
N LEU A 54 -5.93 -16.13 -9.94
CA LEU A 54 -6.02 -14.84 -10.63
C LEU A 54 -6.94 -13.87 -9.90
N ILE A 55 -8.11 -14.32 -9.41
CA ILE A 55 -9.01 -13.47 -8.61
C ILE A 55 -8.30 -13.01 -7.34
N ILE A 56 -7.67 -13.93 -6.61
CA ILE A 56 -6.90 -13.61 -5.40
C ILE A 56 -5.81 -12.58 -5.74
N LEU A 57 -5.09 -12.76 -6.85
CA LEU A 57 -4.04 -11.84 -7.27
C LEU A 57 -4.57 -10.41 -7.50
N PHE A 58 -5.61 -10.24 -8.32
CA PHE A 58 -6.21 -8.92 -8.57
C PHE A 58 -6.78 -8.31 -7.28
N GLN A 59 -7.38 -9.14 -6.42
CA GLN A 59 -7.90 -8.71 -5.13
C GLN A 59 -6.79 -8.21 -4.19
N MET A 60 -5.63 -8.87 -4.18
CA MET A 60 -4.45 -8.44 -3.42
C MET A 60 -3.88 -7.12 -3.96
N MET A 61 -3.94 -6.90 -5.26
CA MET A 61 -3.55 -5.62 -5.87
C MET A 61 -4.47 -4.48 -5.42
N PHE A 62 -5.79 -4.68 -5.39
CA PHE A 62 -6.74 -3.70 -4.83
C PHE A 62 -6.51 -3.44 -3.34
N LEU A 63 -6.21 -4.48 -2.56
CA LEU A 63 -5.87 -4.34 -1.15
C LEU A 63 -4.64 -3.43 -0.95
N SER A 64 -3.62 -3.54 -1.80
CA SER A 64 -2.45 -2.65 -1.72
C SER A 64 -2.82 -1.16 -1.88
N LEU A 65 -3.72 -0.85 -2.82
CA LEU A 65 -4.21 0.50 -3.06
C LEU A 65 -5.00 1.06 -1.89
N LEU A 66 -5.79 0.20 -1.26
CA LEU A 66 -6.53 0.53 -0.05
C LEU A 66 -5.58 0.82 1.11
N ILE A 67 -4.53 0.02 1.30
CA ILE A 67 -3.48 0.24 2.31
C ILE A 67 -2.79 1.59 2.07
N LEU A 68 -2.46 1.93 0.83
CA LEU A 68 -1.84 3.21 0.46
C LEU A 68 -2.76 4.41 0.73
N THR A 69 -4.03 4.33 0.31
CA THR A 69 -5.02 5.39 0.54
C THR A 69 -5.21 5.61 2.04
N ASN A 70 -5.37 4.54 2.81
CA ASN A 70 -5.47 4.62 4.27
C ASN A 70 -4.23 5.25 4.91
N SER A 71 -3.05 4.98 4.37
CA SER A 71 -1.79 5.60 4.83
C SER A 71 -1.77 7.11 4.56
N PHE A 72 -2.31 7.58 3.44
CA PHE A 72 -2.49 9.02 3.18
C PHE A 72 -3.50 9.67 4.13
N ILE A 73 -4.67 9.04 4.33
CA ILE A 73 -5.73 9.55 5.20
C ILE A 73 -5.24 9.65 6.64
N TYR A 74 -4.70 8.54 7.17
CA TYR A 74 -4.17 8.46 8.53
C TYR A 74 -3.19 9.61 8.81
N ARG A 75 -2.33 9.85 7.83
CA ARG A 75 -1.30 10.87 7.93
C ARG A 75 -1.84 12.29 7.79
N TYR A 76 -2.75 12.51 6.85
CA TYR A 76 -3.40 13.80 6.69
C TYR A 76 -4.07 14.20 8.00
N ILE A 77 -4.80 13.27 8.63
CA ILE A 77 -5.45 13.49 9.92
C ILE A 77 -4.40 13.76 11.01
N HIS A 78 -3.35 12.94 11.09
CA HIS A 78 -2.28 13.14 12.08
C HIS A 78 -1.61 14.51 11.96
N ILE A 79 -1.31 15.00 10.76
CA ILE A 79 -0.60 16.27 10.57
C ILE A 79 -1.55 17.46 10.71
N CYS A 80 -2.69 17.43 10.03
CA CYS A 80 -3.60 18.57 9.95
C CYS A 80 -4.38 18.78 11.25
N LYS A 81 -4.82 17.71 11.92
CA LYS A 81 -5.61 17.83 13.15
C LYS A 81 -4.75 18.26 14.35
N VAL A 82 -3.56 17.67 14.51
CA VAL A 82 -2.58 18.10 15.55
C VAL A 82 -2.26 19.58 15.38
N THR A 83 -2.06 20.03 14.15
CA THR A 83 -1.70 21.42 13.89
C THR A 83 -2.85 22.40 14.12
N LYS A 84 -4.07 22.09 13.66
CA LYS A 84 -5.23 22.97 13.90
C LYS A 84 -5.49 23.15 15.40
N LEU A 85 -5.37 22.05 16.17
CA LEU A 85 -5.46 22.11 17.63
C LEU A 85 -4.33 22.96 18.25
N TYR A 86 -3.09 22.81 17.76
CA TYR A 86 -1.96 23.63 18.20
C TYR A 86 -2.17 25.13 17.93
N GLN A 87 -2.65 25.51 16.73
CA GLN A 87 -2.96 26.90 16.40
C GLN A 87 -4.08 27.45 17.28
N GLN A 88 -5.13 26.65 17.53
CA GLN A 88 -6.25 27.04 18.38
C GLN A 88 -5.81 27.28 19.84
N PHE A 89 -4.99 26.38 20.40
CA PHE A 89 -4.41 26.55 21.73
C PHE A 89 -3.48 27.77 21.78
N THR A 90 -2.56 27.91 20.82
CA THR A 90 -1.63 29.04 20.79
C THR A 90 -2.36 30.37 20.68
N SER A 91 -3.47 30.45 19.92
CA SER A 91 -4.29 31.67 19.85
C SER A 91 -4.96 31.99 21.19
N LYS A 92 -5.50 30.99 21.90
CA LYS A 92 -6.12 31.17 23.22
C LYS A 92 -5.09 31.56 24.30
N THR A 93 -3.91 30.96 24.25
CA THR A 93 -2.81 31.28 25.17
C THR A 93 -2.17 32.64 24.85
N LEU A 94 -2.06 33.04 23.57
CA LEU A 94 -1.62 34.40 23.17
C LEU A 94 -2.60 35.48 23.61
N VAL A 95 -3.91 35.20 23.61
CA VAL A 95 -4.92 36.12 24.17
C VAL A 95 -4.78 36.24 25.70
N SER A 96 -4.37 35.16 26.38
CA SER A 96 -4.20 35.15 27.84
C SER A 96 -2.83 35.65 28.33
N ILE A 97 -1.79 35.62 27.49
CA ILE A 97 -0.41 36.03 27.83
C ILE A 97 -0.04 37.31 27.04
N LYS A 98 -0.90 38.34 27.14
CA LYS A 98 -0.57 39.70 26.71
C LYS A 98 -0.04 40.58 27.86
N SER A 99 0.21 39.99 29.04
CA SER A 99 0.56 40.73 30.27
C SER A 99 1.90 40.39 30.92
N ILE A 100 2.75 39.50 30.38
CA ILE A 100 4.01 39.14 31.07
C ILE A 100 5.17 39.01 30.08
N GLN A 101 6.12 39.93 30.20
CA GLN A 101 7.32 40.10 29.35
C GLN A 101 8.45 39.08 29.62
N LEU A 102 8.16 37.97 30.31
CA LEU A 102 9.17 37.02 30.81
C LEU A 102 9.00 35.60 30.22
N PHE A 103 8.68 35.48 28.92
CA PHE A 103 8.16 34.24 28.34
C PHE A 103 8.86 33.73 27.07
N GLU A 104 10.06 34.23 26.71
CA GLU A 104 10.78 33.70 25.54
C GLU A 104 11.49 32.36 25.82
N ASP A 105 12.09 32.18 26.99
CA ASP A 105 12.85 30.96 27.31
C ASP A 105 11.95 29.78 27.71
N THR A 106 10.83 30.05 28.38
CA THR A 106 9.80 29.05 28.73
C THR A 106 9.04 28.57 27.49
N LYS A 107 8.98 29.37 26.41
CA LYS A 107 8.30 29.01 25.16
C LYS A 107 8.94 27.81 24.48
N ALA A 108 10.26 27.68 24.49
CA ALA A 108 10.95 26.59 23.80
C ALA A 108 10.80 25.25 24.53
N ALA A 109 10.99 25.24 25.85
CA ALA A 109 10.87 24.04 26.69
C ALA A 109 9.42 23.56 26.82
N THR A 110 8.47 24.48 27.00
CA THR A 110 7.03 24.17 27.10
C THR A 110 6.47 23.71 25.75
N LYS A 111 6.93 24.28 24.63
CA LYS A 111 6.57 23.85 23.27
C LYS A 111 7.07 22.44 22.94
N HIS A 112 8.24 22.04 23.44
CA HIS A 112 8.77 20.69 23.22
C HIS A 112 7.99 19.64 24.04
N ASN A 113 7.66 19.96 25.29
CA ASN A 113 6.91 19.04 26.18
C ASN A 113 5.42 18.94 25.84
N LEU A 114 4.73 20.03 25.48
CA LEU A 114 3.32 19.95 25.05
C LEU A 114 3.13 19.24 23.71
N VAL A 115 4.04 19.41 22.75
CA VAL A 115 3.98 18.69 21.46
C VAL A 115 4.25 17.19 21.67
N ALA A 116 5.11 16.83 22.61
CA ALA A 116 5.34 15.44 22.99
C ALA A 116 4.11 14.81 23.70
N ILE A 117 3.48 15.54 24.63
CA ILE A 117 2.30 15.10 25.39
C ILE A 117 1.01 15.09 24.53
N GLN A 118 0.88 15.97 23.53
CA GLN A 118 -0.26 15.95 22.60
C GLN A 118 -0.09 14.98 21.43
N GLY A 119 1.16 14.70 21.02
CA GLY A 119 1.46 13.61 20.07
C GLY A 119 1.05 12.23 20.61
N THR A 120 1.19 12.01 21.92
CA THR A 120 0.69 10.79 22.60
C THR A 120 -0.83 10.75 22.72
N GLN A 121 -1.47 11.90 23.01
CA GLN A 121 -2.94 12.01 23.11
C GLN A 121 -3.69 11.93 21.76
N LEU A 122 -3.05 12.17 20.61
CA LEU A 122 -3.73 12.05 19.30
C LEU A 122 -3.49 10.72 18.59
N SER A 123 -2.41 10.00 18.94
CA SER A 123 -2.36 8.54 18.71
C SER A 123 -3.65 7.90 19.23
N TYR A 124 -4.15 8.37 20.39
CA TYR A 124 -5.36 7.88 21.05
C TYR A 124 -6.65 7.96 20.22
N ILE A 125 -6.84 8.95 19.32
CA ILE A 125 -8.08 9.08 18.55
C ILE A 125 -8.20 8.01 17.45
N TYR A 126 -7.08 7.63 16.83
CA TYR A 126 -7.00 6.47 15.93
C TYR A 126 -6.73 5.15 16.69
N THR A 127 -6.42 5.20 17.99
CA THR A 127 -6.41 4.04 18.89
C THR A 127 -7.80 3.78 19.51
N ARG A 128 -8.77 4.69 19.36
CA ARG A 128 -10.12 4.48 19.89
C ARG A 128 -10.73 3.30 19.14
N ARG A 129 -10.92 2.18 19.85
CA ARG A 129 -11.35 0.88 19.29
C ARG A 129 -12.49 1.01 18.27
N LYS A 130 -13.47 1.89 18.53
CA LYS A 130 -14.60 2.14 17.63
C LYS A 130 -14.19 2.68 16.24
N CYS A 131 -13.25 3.62 16.15
CA CYS A 131 -12.82 4.17 14.86
C CYS A 131 -12.00 3.15 14.04
N VAL A 132 -11.19 2.33 14.72
CA VAL A 132 -10.44 1.23 14.06
C VAL A 132 -11.38 0.18 13.50
N ILE A 133 -12.40 -0.22 14.27
CA ILE A 133 -13.41 -1.18 13.82
C ILE A 133 -14.18 -0.64 12.60
N VAL A 134 -14.62 0.62 12.64
CA VAL A 134 -15.32 1.23 11.49
C VAL A 134 -14.41 1.28 10.25
N LEU A 135 -13.16 1.69 10.41
CA LEU A 135 -12.20 1.71 9.29
C LEU A 135 -11.98 0.31 8.69
N PHE A 136 -11.83 -0.70 9.55
CA PHE A 136 -11.68 -2.08 9.11
C PHE A 136 -12.94 -2.58 8.38
N ALA A 137 -14.13 -2.32 8.92
CA ALA A 137 -15.39 -2.69 8.29
C ALA A 137 -15.59 -2.02 6.92
N VAL A 138 -15.30 -0.72 6.81
CA VAL A 138 -15.35 0.01 5.53
C VAL A 138 -14.37 -0.58 4.52
N ASN A 139 -13.14 -0.88 4.93
CA ASN A 139 -12.14 -1.48 4.05
C ASN A 139 -12.56 -2.88 3.57
N ILE A 140 -13.12 -3.71 4.45
CA ILE A 140 -13.64 -5.03 4.08
C ILE A 140 -14.81 -4.90 3.10
N LEU A 141 -15.74 -3.97 3.34
CA LEU A 141 -16.86 -3.75 2.42
C LEU A 141 -16.39 -3.31 1.03
N ILE A 142 -15.44 -2.38 0.97
CA ILE A 142 -14.79 -1.95 -0.28
C ILE A 142 -14.14 -3.13 -0.98
N LEU A 143 -13.38 -3.96 -0.25
CA LEU A 143 -12.68 -5.10 -0.81
C LEU A 143 -13.68 -6.14 -1.34
N LEU A 144 -14.75 -6.44 -0.60
CA LEU A 144 -15.83 -7.33 -1.06
C LEU A 144 -16.49 -6.79 -2.32
N ASN A 145 -16.74 -5.48 -2.41
CA ASN A 145 -17.27 -4.85 -3.62
C ASN A 145 -16.33 -5.04 -4.83
N CYS A 146 -15.03 -4.78 -4.67
CA CYS A 146 -14.04 -5.05 -5.72
C CYS A 146 -14.02 -6.53 -6.14
N GLY A 147 -14.13 -7.45 -5.18
CA GLY A 147 -14.19 -8.89 -5.45
C GLY A 147 -15.44 -9.27 -6.24
N LEU A 148 -16.59 -8.68 -5.90
CA LEU A 148 -17.84 -8.87 -6.62
C LEU A 148 -17.74 -8.35 -8.07
N ILE A 149 -17.20 -7.14 -8.27
CA ILE A 149 -16.96 -6.58 -9.62
C ILE A 149 -16.07 -7.54 -10.43
N MET A 150 -14.96 -8.01 -9.84
CA MET A 150 -14.03 -8.92 -10.51
C MET A 150 -14.69 -10.24 -10.92
N VAL A 151 -15.42 -10.88 -10.00
CA VAL A 151 -16.11 -12.15 -10.29
C VAL A 151 -17.21 -11.93 -11.32
N VAL A 152 -18.10 -10.97 -11.12
CA VAL A 152 -19.26 -10.81 -12.00
C VAL A 152 -18.88 -10.31 -13.39
N CYS A 153 -17.91 -9.40 -13.50
CA CYS A 153 -17.53 -8.84 -14.79
C CYS A 153 -16.52 -9.72 -15.54
N SER A 154 -15.61 -10.39 -14.82
CA SER A 154 -14.47 -11.06 -15.46
C SER A 154 -14.55 -12.59 -15.41
N TRP A 155 -15.59 -13.18 -14.81
CA TRP A 155 -15.79 -14.62 -14.85
C TRP A 155 -16.30 -15.04 -16.23
N PRO A 156 -15.58 -15.92 -16.95
CA PRO A 156 -15.97 -16.30 -18.30
C PRO A 156 -17.19 -17.22 -18.32
N ASN A 157 -18.21 -16.79 -19.08
CA ASN A 157 -19.41 -17.55 -19.41
C ASN A 157 -19.11 -18.69 -20.39
N ALA A 158 -19.99 -19.69 -20.47
CA ALA A 158 -19.84 -20.82 -21.40
C ALA A 158 -19.71 -20.36 -22.86
N GLU A 159 -20.58 -19.44 -23.30
CA GLU A 159 -20.52 -18.85 -24.65
C GLU A 159 -19.20 -18.12 -24.92
N PHE A 160 -18.68 -17.39 -23.92
CA PHE A 160 -17.40 -16.70 -24.07
C PHE A 160 -16.23 -17.69 -24.21
N ARG A 161 -16.28 -18.82 -23.49
CA ARG A 161 -15.29 -19.90 -23.67
C ARG A 161 -15.35 -20.48 -25.08
N GLU A 162 -16.54 -20.67 -25.63
CA GLU A 162 -16.73 -21.16 -27.00
C GLU A 162 -16.22 -20.15 -28.05
N GLN A 163 -16.48 -18.85 -27.86
CA GLN A 163 -15.90 -17.80 -28.69
C GLN A 163 -14.36 -17.90 -28.69
N LEU A 164 -13.75 -18.05 -27.51
CA LEU A 164 -12.30 -18.11 -27.39
C LEU A 164 -11.69 -19.35 -28.06
N TYR A 165 -12.38 -20.49 -28.01
CA TYR A 165 -11.91 -21.73 -28.66
C TYR A 165 -12.06 -21.71 -30.18
N SER A 166 -13.06 -21.01 -30.71
CA SER A 166 -13.28 -20.91 -32.16
C SER A 166 -12.31 -19.94 -32.84
N GLU A 167 -11.89 -18.87 -32.16
CA GLU A 167 -11.00 -17.84 -32.72
C GLU A 167 -9.50 -18.23 -32.75
N GLN A 168 -9.16 -19.53 -32.56
CA GLN A 168 -7.78 -20.08 -32.63
C GLN A 168 -6.71 -19.12 -32.08
N VAL A 169 -6.82 -18.77 -30.80
CA VAL A 169 -5.72 -18.08 -30.12
C VAL A 169 -4.45 -18.90 -30.34
N GLU A 170 -3.34 -18.23 -30.66
CA GLU A 170 -2.01 -18.72 -31.07
C GLU A 170 -1.36 -19.81 -30.18
N PHE A 171 -2.07 -20.31 -29.17
CA PHE A 171 -1.75 -21.45 -28.33
C PHE A 171 -2.51 -22.71 -28.78
N ASP A 172 -1.87 -23.87 -28.64
CA ASP A 172 -2.50 -25.18 -28.88
C ASP A 172 -3.86 -25.29 -28.16
N ILE A 173 -4.94 -25.54 -28.93
CA ILE A 173 -6.35 -25.56 -28.48
C ILE A 173 -6.54 -26.54 -27.31
N SER A 174 -5.77 -27.63 -27.31
CA SER A 174 -5.76 -28.66 -26.27
C SER A 174 -5.26 -28.12 -24.94
N ALA A 175 -4.25 -27.23 -24.98
CA ALA A 175 -3.68 -26.58 -23.81
C ALA A 175 -4.56 -25.41 -23.30
N LEU A 176 -5.33 -24.76 -24.18
CA LEU A 176 -6.27 -23.69 -23.80
C LEU A 176 -7.47 -24.21 -23.02
N LYS A 177 -8.03 -25.38 -23.40
CA LYS A 177 -9.18 -25.98 -22.70
C LYS A 177 -8.90 -26.31 -21.22
N GLN A 178 -7.65 -26.61 -20.89
CA GLN A 178 -7.24 -26.89 -19.51
C GLN A 178 -6.78 -25.66 -18.75
N LYS A 179 -6.53 -24.53 -19.44
CA LYS A 179 -6.03 -23.31 -18.82
C LYS A 179 -7.14 -22.45 -18.23
N SER A 180 -6.84 -21.92 -17.07
CA SER A 180 -7.67 -20.94 -16.37
C SER A 180 -7.48 -19.55 -16.95
N PHE A 181 -8.58 -18.82 -17.11
CA PHE A 181 -8.53 -17.43 -17.51
C PHE A 181 -9.66 -16.63 -16.86
N LEU A 182 -9.42 -15.33 -16.74
CA LEU A 182 -10.45 -14.31 -16.48
C LEU A 182 -10.56 -13.41 -17.71
N GLY A 183 -11.71 -12.81 -17.94
CA GLY A 183 -11.82 -11.83 -19.01
C GLY A 183 -13.22 -11.29 -19.24
N PHE A 184 -13.27 -10.30 -20.11
CA PHE A 184 -14.46 -9.54 -20.44
C PHE A 184 -14.64 -9.53 -21.95
N SER A 185 -15.80 -9.99 -22.44
CA SER A 185 -16.19 -9.94 -23.85
C SER A 185 -17.31 -8.93 -24.07
N MET A 186 -17.14 -8.06 -25.05
CA MET A 186 -18.16 -7.10 -25.48
C MET A 186 -19.42 -7.78 -26.01
N LYS A 187 -19.31 -9.02 -26.51
CA LYS A 187 -20.43 -9.77 -27.08
C LYS A 187 -21.19 -10.59 -26.04
N HIS A 188 -20.48 -11.25 -25.12
CA HIS A 188 -21.06 -12.28 -24.24
C HIS A 188 -20.98 -11.94 -22.73
N SER A 189 -20.21 -10.92 -22.33
CA SER A 189 -20.10 -10.50 -20.93
C SER A 189 -20.91 -9.24 -20.62
N VAL A 190 -21.26 -8.44 -21.64
CA VAL A 190 -21.98 -7.17 -21.45
C VAL A 190 -23.46 -7.44 -21.16
N ASN A 191 -23.89 -7.02 -19.98
CA ASN A 191 -25.28 -6.94 -19.56
C ASN A 191 -25.48 -5.67 -18.72
N THR A 192 -26.72 -5.29 -18.42
CA THR A 192 -27.01 -4.06 -17.64
C THR A 192 -26.26 -4.03 -16.31
N LEU A 193 -26.15 -5.17 -15.64
CA LEU A 193 -25.51 -5.29 -14.34
C LEU A 193 -23.98 -5.10 -14.42
N THR A 194 -23.31 -5.70 -15.40
CA THR A 194 -21.85 -5.56 -15.60
C THR A 194 -21.50 -4.14 -16.02
N ILE A 195 -22.33 -3.45 -16.82
CA ILE A 195 -22.13 -2.03 -17.12
C ILE A 195 -22.16 -1.19 -15.84
N ILE A 196 -23.18 -1.41 -14.98
CA ILE A 196 -23.28 -0.72 -13.69
C ILE A 196 -22.05 -0.99 -12.82
N LEU A 197 -21.59 -2.25 -12.74
CA LEU A 197 -20.43 -2.63 -11.95
C LEU A 197 -19.10 -2.10 -12.50
N VAL A 198 -18.94 -2.00 -13.83
CA VAL A 198 -17.78 -1.37 -14.46
C VAL A 198 -17.75 0.12 -14.15
N ILE A 199 -18.89 0.81 -14.23
CA ILE A 199 -19.02 2.22 -13.84
C ILE A 199 -18.69 2.40 -12.35
N ASP A 200 -19.19 1.52 -11.47
CA ASP A 200 -18.86 1.53 -10.04
C ASP A 200 -17.35 1.35 -9.81
N GLY A 201 -16.71 0.42 -10.52
CA GLY A 201 -15.26 0.25 -10.50
C GLY A 201 -14.51 1.53 -10.92
N MET A 202 -14.92 2.17 -12.01
CA MET A 202 -14.32 3.45 -12.46
C MET A 202 -14.53 4.58 -11.45
N LEU A 203 -15.70 4.65 -10.82
CA LEU A 203 -16.02 5.62 -9.79
C LEU A 203 -15.15 5.43 -8.55
N MET A 204 -15.03 4.19 -8.07
CA MET A 204 -14.18 3.83 -6.91
C MET A 204 -12.73 4.27 -7.12
N MET A 205 -12.18 4.01 -8.31
CA MET A 205 -10.82 4.37 -8.69
C MET A 205 -10.61 5.89 -8.72
N SER A 206 -11.61 6.62 -9.19
CA SER A 206 -11.64 8.08 -9.19
C SER A 206 -11.67 8.63 -7.76
N VAL A 207 -12.53 8.06 -6.90
CA VAL A 207 -12.63 8.44 -5.48
C VAL A 207 -11.31 8.23 -4.74
N PHE A 208 -10.63 7.09 -4.92
CA PHE A 208 -9.31 6.86 -4.32
C PHE A 208 -8.28 7.91 -4.74
N SER A 209 -8.28 8.26 -6.03
CA SER A 209 -7.37 9.26 -6.60
C SER A 209 -7.64 10.66 -6.03
N VAL A 210 -8.91 11.05 -5.90
CA VAL A 210 -9.33 12.33 -5.29
C VAL A 210 -8.94 12.38 -3.82
N ILE A 211 -9.21 11.33 -3.03
CA ILE A 211 -8.85 11.27 -1.61
C ILE A 211 -7.34 11.39 -1.42
N GLY A 212 -6.55 10.63 -2.18
CA GLY A 212 -5.08 10.68 -2.11
C GLY A 212 -4.53 12.07 -2.46
N SER A 213 -5.10 12.69 -3.49
CA SER A 213 -4.74 14.05 -3.93
C SER A 213 -5.08 15.09 -2.88
N TYR A 214 -6.30 15.05 -2.33
CA TYR A 214 -6.75 15.93 -1.25
C TYR A 214 -5.86 15.82 -0.01
N CYS A 215 -5.58 14.59 0.43
CA CYS A 215 -4.71 14.32 1.58
C CYS A 215 -3.30 14.90 1.34
N THR A 216 -2.75 14.68 0.15
CA THR A 216 -1.42 15.18 -0.22
C THR A 216 -1.37 16.71 -0.23
N TRP A 217 -2.34 17.34 -0.88
CA TRP A 217 -2.44 18.80 -0.95
C TRP A 217 -2.57 19.40 0.45
N GLY A 218 -3.45 18.83 1.27
CA GLY A 218 -3.64 19.26 2.65
C GLY A 218 -2.37 19.17 3.50
N ILE A 219 -1.64 18.04 3.44
CA ILE A 219 -0.36 17.90 4.14
C ILE A 219 0.66 18.95 3.66
N ARG A 220 0.75 19.18 2.35
CA ARG A 220 1.67 20.18 1.76
C ARG A 220 1.31 21.59 2.20
N SER A 221 0.03 21.94 2.19
CA SER A 221 -0.50 23.24 2.64
C SER A 221 -0.14 23.50 4.11
N MET A 222 -0.31 22.50 4.98
CA MET A 222 0.05 22.64 6.39
C MET A 222 1.54 22.92 6.60
N PHE A 223 2.45 22.34 5.82
CA PHE A 223 3.88 22.61 5.96
C PHE A 223 4.28 24.04 5.60
N LYS A 224 3.52 24.70 4.71
CA LYS A 224 3.71 26.12 4.38
C LYS A 224 3.26 27.01 5.54
N ASN A 225 2.14 26.69 6.17
CA ASN A 225 1.46 27.58 7.11
C ASN A 225 1.81 27.35 8.59
N THR A 226 2.76 26.46 8.91
CA THR A 226 3.10 26.10 10.30
C THR A 226 4.50 26.47 10.74
N SER A 227 4.66 26.85 12.00
CA SER A 227 5.94 27.01 12.71
C SER A 227 6.44 25.70 13.37
N LEU A 228 6.19 24.55 12.71
CA LEU A 228 6.78 23.27 13.11
C LEU A 228 8.31 23.33 12.99
N SER A 229 9.02 22.63 13.88
CA SER A 229 10.49 22.56 13.84
C SER A 229 10.98 21.98 12.50
N ASN A 230 12.14 22.46 12.04
CA ASN A 230 12.71 22.03 10.75
C ASN A 230 12.96 20.52 10.70
N ASN A 231 13.33 19.91 11.83
CA ASN A 231 13.56 18.46 11.94
C ASN A 231 12.26 17.66 11.76
N THR A 232 11.18 18.06 12.42
CA THR A 232 9.87 17.40 12.29
C THR A 232 9.30 17.55 10.88
N LYS A 233 9.40 18.75 10.28
CA LYS A 233 9.02 18.96 8.87
C LYS A 233 9.83 18.08 7.93
N LYS A 234 11.15 17.95 8.14
CA LYS A 234 12.03 17.10 7.32
C LYS A 234 11.66 15.61 7.44
N ALA A 235 11.37 15.12 8.64
CA ALA A 235 10.94 13.75 8.87
C ALA A 235 9.62 13.43 8.16
N HIS A 236 8.61 14.31 8.30
CA HIS A 236 7.36 14.10 7.59
C HIS A 236 7.54 14.26 6.07
N ARG A 237 8.16 15.32 5.53
CA ARG A 237 8.38 15.42 4.07
C ARG A 237 9.03 14.18 3.48
N LYS A 238 10.03 13.63 4.18
CA LYS A 238 10.69 12.39 3.77
C LYS A 238 9.68 11.24 3.66
N MET A 239 8.93 10.95 4.72
CA MET A 239 7.93 9.89 4.68
C MET A 239 6.86 10.15 3.60
N LEU A 240 6.48 11.41 3.34
CA LEU A 240 5.42 11.74 2.35
C LEU A 240 5.92 11.45 0.94
N ARG A 241 7.19 11.76 0.67
CA ARG A 241 7.85 11.38 -0.58
C ARG A 241 7.82 9.86 -0.81
N ILE A 242 8.00 9.06 0.25
CA ILE A 242 7.90 7.59 0.15
C ILE A 242 6.49 7.17 -0.24
N LEU A 243 5.46 7.65 0.48
CA LEU A 243 4.07 7.32 0.17
C LEU A 243 3.68 7.74 -1.26
N LEU A 244 4.13 8.91 -1.72
CA LEU A 244 3.87 9.37 -3.09
C LEU A 244 4.55 8.49 -4.14
N LEU A 245 5.78 8.03 -3.87
CA LEU A 245 6.48 7.13 -4.78
C LEU A 245 5.82 5.75 -4.80
N GLN A 246 5.41 5.24 -3.63
CA GLN A 246 4.65 3.99 -3.52
C GLN A 246 3.29 4.09 -4.22
N SER A 247 2.59 5.22 -4.15
CA SER A 247 1.32 5.42 -4.84
C SER A 247 1.46 5.60 -6.34
N THR A 248 2.61 6.09 -6.81
CA THR A 248 2.91 6.17 -8.25
C THR A 248 3.05 4.77 -8.86
N CYS A 249 3.52 3.78 -8.09
CA CYS A 249 3.70 2.40 -8.57
C CYS A 249 2.41 1.76 -9.08
N PRO A 250 1.31 1.63 -8.30
CA PRO A 250 0.08 1.06 -8.82
C PRO A 250 -0.59 1.96 -9.87
N THR A 251 -0.43 3.29 -9.82
CA THR A 251 -0.97 4.15 -10.88
C THR A 251 -0.34 3.85 -12.24
N VAL A 252 0.99 3.73 -12.29
CA VAL A 252 1.72 3.50 -13.56
C VAL A 252 1.72 2.02 -13.96
N LEU A 253 1.93 1.11 -13.01
CA LEU A 253 2.14 -0.31 -13.30
C LEU A 253 0.86 -1.13 -13.31
N LEU A 254 -0.24 -0.64 -12.72
CA LEU A 254 -1.50 -1.39 -12.65
C LEU A 254 -2.64 -0.64 -13.33
N TYR A 255 -2.88 0.61 -12.94
CA TYR A 255 -4.03 1.37 -13.45
C TYR A 255 -3.84 1.77 -14.91
N ALA A 256 -2.71 2.39 -15.26
CA ALA A 256 -2.45 2.80 -16.64
C ALA A 256 -2.57 1.64 -17.65
N PRO A 257 -1.92 0.47 -17.47
CA PRO A 257 -2.08 -0.63 -18.42
C PRO A 257 -3.50 -1.19 -18.46
N THR A 258 -4.19 -1.27 -17.31
CA THR A 258 -5.59 -1.71 -17.26
C THR A 258 -6.52 -0.74 -17.99
N SER A 259 -6.33 0.57 -17.81
CA SER A 259 -7.07 1.60 -18.55
C SER A 259 -6.81 1.52 -20.04
N VAL A 260 -5.57 1.29 -20.47
CA VAL A 260 -5.25 1.08 -21.90
C VAL A 260 -5.95 -0.17 -22.43
N CYS A 261 -5.96 -1.30 -21.71
CA CYS A 261 -6.72 -2.49 -22.10
C CYS A 261 -8.21 -2.19 -22.32
N TYR A 262 -8.85 -1.46 -21.40
CA TYR A 262 -10.26 -1.09 -21.56
C TYR A 262 -10.49 -0.12 -22.72
N VAL A 263 -9.63 0.87 -22.91
CA VAL A 263 -9.74 1.81 -24.04
C VAL A 263 -9.61 1.05 -25.37
N LEU A 264 -8.65 0.14 -25.49
CA LEU A 264 -8.49 -0.70 -26.69
C LEU A 264 -9.73 -1.56 -26.94
N LEU A 265 -10.29 -2.15 -25.88
CA LEU A 265 -11.50 -2.95 -25.94
C LEU A 265 -12.72 -2.15 -26.41
N PHE A 266 -12.98 -1.00 -25.78
CA PHE A 266 -14.15 -0.16 -26.11
C PHE A 266 -14.00 0.54 -27.46
N ALA A 267 -12.78 0.90 -27.86
CA ALA A 267 -12.51 1.43 -29.20
C ALA A 267 -12.48 0.34 -30.29
N SER A 268 -12.63 -0.94 -29.91
CA SER A 268 -12.54 -2.10 -30.82
C SER A 268 -11.25 -2.12 -31.66
N VAL A 269 -10.15 -1.62 -31.08
CA VAL A 269 -8.85 -1.54 -31.76
C VAL A 269 -8.08 -2.85 -31.52
N PRO A 270 -7.68 -3.58 -32.58
CA PRO A 270 -6.82 -4.75 -32.43
C PRO A 270 -5.50 -4.35 -31.77
N ALA A 271 -5.18 -4.97 -30.63
CA ALA A 271 -3.86 -4.88 -30.05
C ALA A 271 -2.92 -5.91 -30.70
N THR A 272 -1.71 -5.48 -31.07
CA THR A 272 -0.66 -6.41 -31.51
C THR A 272 -0.12 -7.19 -30.31
N SER A 273 0.45 -8.37 -30.55
CA SER A 273 0.99 -9.23 -29.48
C SER A 273 2.04 -8.51 -28.62
N SER A 274 2.87 -7.64 -29.23
CA SER A 274 3.85 -6.84 -28.51
C SER A 274 3.21 -5.83 -27.55
N VAL A 275 2.09 -5.21 -27.92
CA VAL A 275 1.37 -4.27 -27.04
C VAL A 275 0.74 -5.02 -25.87
N THR A 276 0.10 -6.16 -26.12
CA THR A 276 -0.51 -6.96 -25.05
C THR A 276 0.53 -7.55 -24.11
N ASP A 277 1.66 -8.00 -24.64
CA ASP A 277 2.79 -8.49 -23.85
C ASP A 277 3.40 -7.36 -23.01
N ALA A 278 3.60 -6.16 -23.57
CA ALA A 278 4.07 -5.00 -22.83
C ALA A 278 3.11 -4.59 -21.69
N LEU A 279 1.80 -4.60 -21.95
CA LEU A 279 0.78 -4.32 -20.92
C LEU A 279 0.81 -5.38 -19.81
N GLY A 280 0.92 -6.66 -20.18
CA GLY A 280 1.04 -7.76 -19.23
C GLY A 280 2.31 -7.69 -18.39
N ILE A 281 3.47 -7.47 -19.01
CA ILE A 281 4.75 -7.28 -18.31
C ILE A 281 4.65 -6.10 -17.35
N THR A 282 4.09 -4.97 -17.78
CA THR A 282 3.91 -3.79 -16.93
C THR A 282 3.08 -4.11 -15.69
N LEU A 283 1.98 -4.87 -15.86
CA LEU A 283 1.13 -5.35 -14.76
C LEU A 283 1.87 -6.28 -13.80
N LEU A 284 2.67 -7.21 -14.34
CA LEU A 284 3.48 -8.16 -13.58
C LEU A 284 4.59 -7.50 -12.75
N LEU A 285 5.09 -6.34 -13.19
CA LEU A 285 6.13 -5.60 -12.49
C LEU A 285 5.63 -4.93 -11.21
N TYR A 286 4.31 -4.72 -11.06
CA TYR A 286 3.77 -4.00 -9.90
C TYR A 286 4.19 -4.62 -8.54
N PRO A 287 4.00 -5.94 -8.29
CA PRO A 287 4.36 -6.55 -7.01
C PRO A 287 5.86 -6.57 -6.73
N LEU A 288 6.70 -6.43 -7.77
CA LEU A 288 8.15 -6.30 -7.63
C LEU A 288 8.57 -4.87 -7.26
N PHE A 289 8.02 -3.86 -7.94
CA PHE A 289 8.44 -2.47 -7.74
C PHE A 289 7.97 -1.89 -6.40
N ASN A 290 6.80 -2.30 -5.90
CA ASN A 290 6.28 -1.81 -4.62
C ASN A 290 7.24 -2.07 -3.42
N PRO A 291 7.72 -3.30 -3.17
CA PRO A 291 8.70 -3.56 -2.12
C PRO A 291 10.07 -2.94 -2.43
N LEU A 292 10.51 -2.88 -3.69
CA LEU A 292 11.77 -2.23 -4.06
C LEU A 292 11.77 -0.74 -3.71
N VAL A 293 10.70 -0.01 -4.06
CA VAL A 293 10.52 1.39 -3.69
C VAL A 293 10.59 1.57 -2.18
N THR A 294 9.96 0.67 -1.42
CA THR A 294 9.99 0.67 0.04
C THR A 294 11.42 0.48 0.57
N ILE A 295 12.14 -0.53 0.08
CA ILE A 295 13.52 -0.85 0.46
C ILE A 295 14.46 0.33 0.16
N PHE A 296 14.39 0.89 -1.05
CA PHE A 296 15.29 1.98 -1.46
C PHE A 296 15.00 3.29 -0.73
N CYS A 297 13.75 3.55 -0.34
CA CYS A 297 13.38 4.84 0.26
C CYS A 297 13.48 4.86 1.79
N VAL A 298 13.31 3.71 2.44
CA VAL A 298 13.33 3.61 3.89
C VAL A 298 14.76 3.29 4.36
N LYS A 299 15.36 4.27 5.05
CA LYS A 299 16.77 4.21 5.51
C LYS A 299 17.07 2.98 6.37
N ASP A 300 16.12 2.54 7.18
CA ASP A 300 16.32 1.42 8.12
C ASP A 300 16.42 0.08 7.38
N TYR A 301 15.60 -0.11 6.33
CA TYR A 301 15.71 -1.28 5.44
C TYR A 301 17.05 -1.30 4.71
N ARG A 302 17.49 -0.16 4.15
CA ARG A 302 18.81 -0.08 3.50
C ARG A 302 19.95 -0.42 4.46
N ARG A 303 19.89 0.12 5.69
CA ARG A 303 20.92 -0.16 6.71
C ARG A 303 20.91 -1.63 7.12
N PHE A 304 19.73 -2.23 7.28
CA PHE A 304 19.60 -3.65 7.56
C PHE A 304 20.21 -4.51 6.43
N LEU A 305 19.87 -4.22 5.17
CA LEU A 305 20.44 -4.94 4.02
C LEU A 305 21.95 -4.76 3.93
N ILE A 306 22.45 -3.54 4.02
CA ILE A 306 23.90 -3.27 4.04
C ILE A 306 24.56 -4.05 5.17
N ASN A 307 24.01 -4.05 6.38
CA ASN A 307 24.58 -4.81 7.50
C ASN A 307 24.50 -6.33 7.29
N ALA A 308 23.46 -6.84 6.63
CA ALA A 308 23.31 -8.26 6.30
C ALA A 308 24.30 -8.70 5.20
N PHE A 309 24.51 -7.87 4.17
CA PHE A 309 25.43 -8.15 3.06
C PHE A 309 26.90 -7.86 3.41
N VAL A 310 27.17 -6.88 4.29
CA VAL A 310 28.53 -6.49 4.70
C VAL A 310 29.03 -7.34 5.89
N LYS A 311 28.16 -8.01 6.66
CA LYS A 311 28.61 -9.00 7.65
C LYS A 311 29.04 -10.32 6.98
N LYS A 312 30.28 -10.33 6.50
CA LYS A 312 31.14 -11.52 6.39
C LYS A 312 32.47 -11.30 7.12
N LYS A 313 32.48 -11.60 8.42
CA LYS A 313 33.44 -12.44 9.17
C LYS A 313 33.10 -12.34 10.66
N PRO A 314 32.78 -13.44 11.35
CA PRO A 314 32.87 -13.45 12.80
C PRO A 314 34.37 -13.42 13.15
N THR A 315 34.82 -12.36 13.82
CA THR A 315 36.06 -12.44 14.59
C THR A 315 35.80 -13.38 15.76
N LEU A 316 36.23 -14.63 15.61
CA LEU A 316 36.45 -15.56 16.72
C LEU A 316 37.54 -14.95 17.61
N ASN A 317 37.16 -14.17 18.62
CA ASN A 317 38.05 -13.85 19.72
C ASN A 317 38.03 -15.05 20.68
N VAL A 318 38.82 -16.07 20.34
CA VAL A 318 39.29 -17.05 21.31
C VAL A 318 40.47 -16.40 22.03
N GLN A 319 40.21 -15.76 23.18
CA GLN A 319 41.22 -15.57 24.21
C GLN A 319 40.62 -15.86 25.59
N SER A 320 40.86 -17.12 25.98
CA SER A 320 41.22 -17.60 27.32
C SER A 320 40.41 -17.14 28.52
N ILE A 321 39.57 -18.08 28.99
CA ILE A 321 39.25 -18.30 30.40
C ILE A 321 40.56 -18.34 31.19
N GLY A 322 40.76 -17.38 32.09
CA GLY A 322 41.78 -17.36 33.11
C GLY A 322 41.13 -17.07 34.46
N LEU A 323 41.04 -18.10 35.30
CA LEU A 323 40.70 -17.99 36.72
C LEU A 323 41.74 -17.13 37.46
N ALA A 324 41.30 -16.16 38.27
CA ALA A 324 41.76 -15.92 39.65
C ALA A 324 41.18 -14.61 40.22
N ASP A 325 40.95 -14.63 41.54
CA ASP A 325 40.62 -13.55 42.49
C ASP A 325 39.20 -12.95 42.44
N ARG A 326 38.23 -13.50 43.19
CA ARG A 326 38.01 -13.44 44.66
C ARG A 326 37.95 -12.02 45.26
N ASN A 327 36.72 -11.70 45.69
CA ASN A 327 36.34 -11.09 46.97
C ASN A 327 36.88 -9.70 47.34
N VAL A 328 36.01 -8.68 47.29
CA VAL A 328 35.81 -7.74 48.42
C VAL A 328 34.33 -7.37 48.54
N TYR A 329 33.86 -7.46 49.78
CA TYR A 329 32.51 -7.30 50.34
C TYR A 329 32.23 -5.81 50.66
N VAL A 330 31.00 -5.31 50.50
CA VAL A 330 30.37 -4.35 51.46
C VAL A 330 28.85 -4.56 51.50
N PRO A 331 28.24 -4.86 52.67
CA PRO A 331 26.79 -5.02 52.83
C PRO A 331 26.14 -3.71 53.32
N PHE A 332 24.91 -3.45 52.87
CA PHE A 332 24.06 -2.39 53.43
C PHE A 332 23.03 -3.00 54.41
N SER A 333 23.16 -2.67 55.69
CA SER A 333 22.12 -2.75 56.75
C SER A 333 22.49 -1.67 57.77
N LYS A 334 21.59 -0.90 58.41
CA LYS A 334 20.29 -1.21 59.02
C LYS A 334 19.35 0.02 59.05
N THR A 335 18.08 -0.29 59.25
CA THR A 335 16.93 0.53 59.66
C THR A 335 16.98 1.02 61.12
N THR A 336 16.22 2.09 61.40
CA THR A 336 15.47 2.46 62.64
C THR A 336 16.19 2.48 64.00
N ASN A 337 16.22 3.66 64.61
CA ASN A 337 15.41 4.03 65.78
C ASN A 337 15.10 5.53 65.76
#